data_AF-A0A0V1B2V2-F1
#
_entry.id   AF-A0A0V1B2V2-F1
#
_cell.length_a   1.000
_cell.length_b   1.000
_cell.length_c   1.000
_cell.angle_alpha   90.00
_cell.angle_beta   90.00
_cell.angle_gamma   90.00
#
_symmetry.space_group_name_H-M   'P 1'
#
loop_
_entity.id
_entity.type
_entity.pdbx_description
1 polymer ?
#
loop_
_entity_poly.entity_id
_entity_poly.type
_entity_poly.pdbx_seq_one_letter_code
_entity_poly.pdbx_strand_id
1 'polypeptide(L)'
;MDKCDQSNHSGINPFPLPARNDPNDLTLRHVERDTVIPKRVQERVKKEKCKEFYDSLSKCFSQNGFTRIWRCYDERDKLNECLLTWYYNPEFIQECTQQYLNDRSEYRRTGKMSERLRQEKTEIAKAAMLKKKIAKKD
;
A
#
# COMPACT_ATOMS: atom_id res chain seq x y z
N MET A 1 20.12 14.13 -48.27
CA MET A 1 19.18 13.06 -48.64
C MET A 1 19.86 11.73 -48.37
N ASP A 2 19.24 10.90 -47.53
CA ASP A 2 19.23 9.42 -47.57
C ASP A 2 20.56 8.67 -47.33
N LYS A 3 20.71 7.69 -46.42
CA LYS A 3 19.76 6.78 -45.73
C LYS A 3 20.39 6.29 -44.42
N CYS A 4 19.56 5.98 -43.41
CA CYS A 4 19.94 5.10 -42.31
C CYS A 4 20.25 3.69 -42.85
N ASP A 5 21.31 3.05 -42.34
CA ASP A 5 21.47 1.61 -42.45
C ASP A 5 21.37 1.00 -41.04
N GLN A 6 20.25 0.33 -40.80
CA GLN A 6 19.97 -0.42 -39.59
C GLN A 6 20.33 -1.88 -39.85
N SER A 7 21.49 -2.33 -39.37
CA SER A 7 21.69 -3.76 -39.23
C SER A 7 22.61 -4.08 -38.04
N ASN A 8 22.05 -4.91 -37.14
CA ASN A 8 22.75 -5.79 -36.22
C ASN A 8 23.31 -5.21 -34.92
N HIS A 9 22.42 -4.99 -33.95
CA HIS A 9 22.73 -5.35 -32.56
C HIS A 9 21.78 -6.44 -32.10
N SER A 10 22.26 -7.68 -32.19
CA SER A 10 21.69 -8.86 -31.54
C SER A 10 21.81 -8.71 -30.02
N GLY A 11 20.86 -7.99 -29.42
CA GLY A 11 20.65 -7.95 -27.98
C GLY A 11 19.46 -8.82 -27.62
N ILE A 12 19.67 -10.14 -27.53
CA ILE A 12 18.69 -11.04 -26.91
C ILE A 12 18.65 -10.67 -25.43
N ASN A 13 17.71 -9.81 -25.05
CA ASN A 13 17.32 -9.67 -23.64
C ASN A 13 16.54 -10.94 -23.28
N PRO A 14 17.00 -11.78 -22.35
CA PRO A 14 16.39 -13.07 -22.04
C PRO A 14 15.08 -12.96 -21.26
N PHE A 15 14.62 -11.73 -20.96
CA PHE A 15 13.36 -11.46 -20.29
C PHE A 15 12.36 -10.88 -21.30
N PRO A 16 11.28 -11.60 -21.65
CA PRO A 16 10.19 -11.02 -22.41
C PRO A 16 9.64 -9.84 -21.60
N LEU A 17 9.82 -8.62 -22.10
CA LEU A 17 9.21 -7.46 -21.49
C LEU A 17 7.69 -7.61 -21.68
N PRO A 18 6.89 -7.71 -20.61
CA PRO A 18 5.44 -7.81 -20.75
C PRO A 18 4.95 -6.58 -21.52
N ALA A 19 4.02 -6.81 -22.46
CA ALA A 19 3.46 -5.76 -23.30
C ALA A 19 3.02 -4.59 -22.40
N ARG A 20 3.61 -3.41 -22.64
CA ARG A 20 3.67 -2.28 -21.70
C ARG A 20 2.30 -1.81 -21.18
N ASN A 21 1.20 -2.21 -21.81
CA ASN A 21 -0.19 -1.86 -21.50
C ASN A 21 -1.20 -3.02 -21.57
N ASP A 22 -0.78 -4.29 -21.48
CA ASP A 22 -1.77 -5.39 -21.51
C ASP A 22 -2.63 -5.39 -20.22
N PRO A 23 -3.97 -5.29 -20.33
CA PRO A 23 -4.86 -5.34 -19.17
C PRO A 23 -4.89 -6.69 -18.45
N ASN A 24 -4.46 -7.78 -19.09
CA ASN A 24 -4.48 -9.14 -18.52
C ASN A 24 -3.09 -9.61 -18.04
N ASP A 25 -2.09 -8.73 -18.07
CA ASP A 25 -0.75 -9.01 -17.56
C ASP A 25 -0.75 -9.11 -16.02
N LEU A 26 -0.56 -10.34 -15.53
CA LEU A 26 -0.48 -10.66 -14.09
C LEU A 26 0.94 -10.56 -13.53
N THR A 27 1.94 -10.16 -14.34
CA THR A 27 3.32 -10.07 -13.86
C THR A 27 3.53 -8.82 -13.01
N LEU A 28 4.25 -8.99 -11.89
CA LEU A 28 4.63 -7.89 -11.01
C LEU A 28 5.98 -7.31 -11.41
N ARG A 29 6.00 -5.99 -11.63
CA ARG A 29 7.24 -5.23 -11.84
C ARG A 29 8.01 -5.12 -10.52
N HIS A 30 9.32 -4.84 -10.59
CA HIS A 30 10.15 -4.64 -9.40
C HIS A 30 9.55 -3.58 -8.46
N VAL A 31 9.14 -2.42 -8.98
CA VAL A 31 8.50 -1.36 -8.18
C VAL A 31 7.24 -1.86 -7.48
N GLU A 32 6.44 -2.67 -8.17
CA GLU A 32 5.17 -3.16 -7.66
C GLU A 32 5.38 -4.16 -6.53
N ARG A 33 6.32 -5.10 -6.75
CA ARG A 33 6.74 -6.11 -5.78
C ARG A 33 7.38 -5.49 -4.54
N ASP A 34 8.31 -4.56 -4.73
CA ASP A 34 9.20 -4.11 -3.67
C ASP A 34 8.67 -2.88 -2.92
N THR A 35 7.73 -2.13 -3.52
CA THR A 35 7.23 -0.89 -2.91
C THR A 35 5.71 -0.79 -2.87
N VAL A 36 5.00 -1.10 -3.94
CA VAL A 36 3.54 -0.84 -4.01
C VAL A 36 2.77 -1.84 -3.15
N ILE A 37 3.05 -3.14 -3.29
CA ILE A 37 2.40 -4.18 -2.50
C ILE A 37 2.76 -4.04 -1.02
N PRO A 38 4.04 -3.87 -0.61
CA PRO A 38 4.37 -3.66 0.79
C PRO A 38 3.68 -2.44 1.41
N LYS A 39 3.57 -1.33 0.68
CA LYS A 39 2.83 -0.14 1.15
C LYS A 39 1.34 -0.42 1.35
N ARG A 40 0.71 -1.15 0.42
CA ARG A 40 -0.71 -1.54 0.54
C ARG A 40 -0.95 -2.45 1.74
N VAL A 41 -0.09 -3.45 1.92
CA VAL A 41 -0.11 -4.33 3.10
C VAL A 41 0.00 -3.47 4.37
N GLN A 42 0.97 -2.55 4.42
CA GLN A 42 1.15 -1.66 5.56
C GLN A 42 -0.09 -0.83 5.89
N GLU A 43 -0.73 -0.23 4.89
CA GLU A 43 -1.93 0.58 5.09
C GLU A 43 -3.10 -0.26 5.62
N ARG A 44 -3.32 -1.45 5.05
CA ARG A 44 -4.40 -2.34 5.51
C ARG A 44 -4.14 -2.88 6.91
N VAL A 45 -2.92 -3.30 7.24
CA VAL A 45 -2.58 -3.77 8.60
C VAL A 45 -2.84 -2.67 9.63
N LYS A 46 -2.48 -1.42 9.34
CA LYS A 46 -2.75 -0.29 10.24
C LYS A 46 -4.23 -0.01 10.43
N LYS A 47 -5.02 -0.06 9.35
CA LYS A 47 -6.46 0.26 9.38
C LYS A 47 -7.32 -0.87 9.95
N GLU A 48 -7.03 -2.11 9.56
CA GLU A 48 -7.92 -3.27 9.78
C GLU A 48 -7.45 -4.16 10.94
N LYS A 49 -6.15 -4.38 11.11
CA LYS A 49 -5.63 -5.46 11.98
C LYS A 49 -5.11 -4.95 13.31
N CYS A 50 -4.18 -4.00 13.27
CA CYS A 50 -3.45 -3.57 14.48
C CYS A 50 -3.98 -2.25 15.07
N LYS A 51 -5.19 -1.81 14.68
CA LYS A 51 -5.76 -0.53 15.13
C LYS A 51 -5.85 -0.42 16.65
N GLU A 52 -6.26 -1.49 17.33
CA GLU A 52 -6.40 -1.52 18.79
C GLU A 52 -5.06 -1.34 19.52
N PHE A 53 -3.98 -1.93 18.99
CA PHE A 53 -2.63 -1.76 19.52
C PHE A 53 -2.11 -0.33 19.29
N TYR A 54 -2.44 0.28 18.15
CA TYR A 54 -2.13 1.70 17.89
C TYR A 54 -2.87 2.63 18.85
N ASP A 55 -4.16 2.37 19.12
CA ASP A 55 -4.96 3.18 20.05
C ASP A 55 -4.45 3.03 21.49
N SER A 56 -4.11 1.81 21.92
CA SER A 56 -3.48 1.53 23.22
C SER A 56 -2.14 2.24 23.38
N LEU A 57 -1.27 2.15 22.38
CA LEU A 57 0.02 2.82 22.39
C LEU A 57 -0.15 4.35 22.42
N SER A 58 -1.08 4.90 21.62
CA SER A 58 -1.41 6.33 21.61
C SER A 58 -1.90 6.83 22.97
N LYS A 59 -2.69 6.02 23.68
CA LYS A 59 -3.14 6.30 25.05
C LYS A 59 -1.98 6.34 26.04
N CYS A 60 -1.10 5.34 26.04
CA CYS A 60 0.09 5.31 26.90
C CYS A 60 1.00 6.53 26.63
N PHE A 61 1.14 6.86 25.35
CA PHE A 61 1.90 7.99 24.85
C PHE A 61 1.38 9.36 25.27
N SER A 62 0.05 9.50 25.37
CA SER A 62 -0.60 10.73 25.84
C SER A 62 -0.49 10.90 27.36
N GLN A 63 -0.41 9.80 28.11
CA GLN A 63 -0.34 9.81 29.58
C GLN A 63 1.08 10.05 30.12
N ASN A 64 2.11 9.51 29.45
CA ASN A 64 3.46 9.45 30.00
C ASN A 64 4.42 10.54 29.51
N GLY A 65 3.97 11.45 28.64
CA GLY A 65 4.74 12.62 28.19
C GLY A 65 6.17 12.26 27.77
N PHE A 66 7.17 12.89 28.40
CA PHE A 66 8.59 12.65 28.11
C PHE A 66 9.08 11.24 28.48
N THR A 67 8.51 10.63 29.52
CA THR A 67 8.91 9.28 29.99
C THR A 67 8.35 8.12 29.16
N ARG A 68 7.56 8.42 28.12
CA ARG A 68 6.85 7.42 27.30
C ARG A 68 7.74 6.39 26.61
N ILE A 69 8.98 6.75 26.24
CA ILE A 69 9.91 5.81 25.61
C ILE A 69 10.18 4.62 26.55
N TRP A 70 10.29 4.89 27.85
CA TRP A 70 10.63 3.88 28.84
C TRP A 70 9.42 3.14 29.40
N ARG A 71 8.27 3.83 29.51
CA ARG A 71 7.07 3.29 30.16
C ARG A 71 6.13 2.53 29.23
N CYS A 72 6.23 2.74 27.92
CA CYS A 72 5.31 2.15 26.93
C CYS A 72 5.98 1.05 26.08
N TYR A 73 7.02 0.38 26.59
CA TYR A 73 7.69 -0.71 25.87
C TYR A 73 6.76 -1.89 25.64
N ASP A 74 5.98 -2.27 26.64
CA ASP A 74 5.06 -3.40 26.56
C ASP A 74 3.99 -3.19 25.47
N GLU A 75 3.37 -2.01 25.41
CA GLU A 75 2.40 -1.67 24.36
C GLU A 75 3.07 -1.60 22.99
N ARG A 76 4.30 -1.09 22.94
CA ARG A 76 5.07 -1.02 21.69
C ARG A 76 5.37 -2.42 21.18
N ASP A 77 5.78 -3.35 22.05
CA ASP A 77 6.16 -4.71 21.66
C ASP A 77 4.95 -5.51 21.17
N LYS A 78 3.80 -5.42 21.86
CA LYS A 78 2.53 -5.96 21.38
C LYS A 78 2.14 -5.43 19.99
N LEU A 79 2.37 -4.13 19.75
CA LEU A 79 2.13 -3.55 18.42
C LEU A 79 3.07 -4.17 17.38
N ASN A 80 4.36 -4.34 17.66
CA ASN A 80 5.25 -4.96 16.68
C ASN A 80 4.93 -6.42 16.44
N GLU A 81 4.58 -7.19 17.46
CA GLU A 81 4.16 -8.58 17.29
C GLU A 81 2.97 -8.68 16.34
N CYS A 82 1.98 -7.80 16.49
CA CYS A 82 0.86 -7.69 15.55
C CYS A 82 1.35 -7.35 14.13
N LEU A 83 2.21 -6.33 13.98
CA LEU A 83 2.72 -5.92 12.67
C LEU A 83 3.51 -7.03 11.98
N LEU A 84 4.42 -7.69 12.70
CA LEU A 84 5.26 -8.77 12.17
C LEU A 84 4.40 -9.95 11.72
N THR A 85 3.39 -10.32 12.51
CA THR A 85 2.47 -11.42 12.18
C THR A 85 1.80 -11.19 10.82
N TRP A 86 1.30 -9.97 10.57
CA TRP A 86 0.58 -9.67 9.33
C TRP A 86 1.48 -9.29 8.14
N TYR A 87 2.66 -8.72 8.39
CA TYR A 87 3.61 -8.38 7.33
C TYR A 87 4.26 -9.60 6.70
N TYR A 88 4.43 -10.69 7.45
CA TYR A 88 4.98 -11.93 6.93
C TYR A 88 3.91 -12.97 6.60
N ASN A 89 2.62 -12.64 6.74
CA ASN A 89 1.54 -13.55 6.39
C ASN A 89 1.41 -13.65 4.85
N PRO A 90 1.69 -14.83 4.24
CA PRO A 90 1.70 -14.97 2.79
C PRO A 90 0.30 -14.85 2.18
N GLU A 91 -0.74 -15.31 2.87
CA GLU A 91 -2.13 -15.23 2.40
C GLU A 91 -2.57 -13.77 2.30
N PHE A 92 -2.22 -12.96 3.31
CA PHE A 92 -2.54 -11.54 3.33
C PHE A 92 -1.80 -10.75 2.24
N ILE A 93 -0.52 -11.08 2.01
CA ILE A 93 0.25 -10.48 0.91
C ILE A 93 -0.36 -10.86 -0.45
N GLN A 94 -0.75 -12.11 -0.63
CA GLN A 94 -1.39 -12.57 -1.88
C GLN A 94 -2.72 -11.86 -2.12
N GLU A 95 -3.55 -11.71 -1.09
CA GLU A 95 -4.81 -10.96 -1.18
C GLU A 95 -4.55 -9.49 -1.60
N CYS A 96 -3.61 -8.81 -0.95
CA CYS A 96 -3.22 -7.44 -1.31
C CYS A 96 -2.71 -7.34 -2.76
N THR A 97 -1.98 -8.37 -3.20
CA THR A 97 -1.44 -8.48 -4.56
C THR A 97 -2.57 -8.64 -5.58
N GLN A 98 -3.53 -9.52 -5.33
CA GLN A 98 -4.68 -9.73 -6.21
C GLN A 98 -5.53 -8.46 -6.31
N GLN A 99 -5.79 -7.78 -5.19
CA GLN A 99 -6.48 -6.48 -5.20
C GLN A 99 -5.72 -5.45 -6.04
N TYR A 100 -4.38 -5.42 -5.96
CA TYR A 100 -3.57 -4.54 -6.80
C TYR A 100 -3.64 -4.88 -8.28
N LEU A 101 -3.54 -6.15 -8.65
CA LEU A 101 -3.63 -6.59 -10.04
C LEU A 101 -5.01 -6.27 -10.63
N ASN A 102 -6.07 -6.46 -9.85
CA ASN A 102 -7.43 -6.10 -10.27
C ASN A 102 -7.55 -4.60 -10.53
N ASP A 103 -7.14 -3.74 -9.59
CA ASP A 103 -7.19 -2.28 -9.81
C ASP A 103 -6.35 -1.85 -11.02
N ARG A 104 -5.17 -2.47 -11.20
CA ARG A 104 -4.27 -2.21 -12.33
C ARG A 104 -4.93 -2.61 -13.65
N SER A 105 -5.59 -3.78 -13.68
CA SER A 105 -6.32 -4.25 -14.86
C SER A 105 -7.47 -3.31 -15.23
N GLU A 106 -8.25 -2.86 -14.24
CA GLU A 106 -9.35 -1.92 -14.44
C GLU A 106 -8.85 -0.57 -14.94
N TYR A 107 -7.77 -0.07 -14.36
CA TYR A 107 -7.13 1.16 -14.81
C TYR A 107 -6.62 1.05 -16.25
N ARG A 108 -6.02 -0.08 -16.63
CA ARG A 108 -5.59 -0.32 -18.01
C ARG A 108 -6.75 -0.45 -18.99
N ARG A 109 -7.86 -1.09 -18.59
CA ARG A 109 -9.05 -1.26 -19.44
C ARG A 109 -9.83 0.04 -19.64
N THR A 110 -10.00 0.83 -18.58
CA THR A 110 -10.94 1.95 -18.55
C THR A 110 -10.28 3.33 -18.50
N GLY A 111 -8.99 3.40 -18.16
CA GLY A 111 -8.28 4.65 -17.86
C GLY A 111 -8.71 5.32 -16.56
N LYS A 112 -9.65 4.74 -15.81
CA LYS A 112 -10.21 5.30 -14.58
C LYS A 112 -9.74 4.51 -13.36
N MET A 113 -9.73 5.17 -12.21
CA MET A 113 -9.46 4.51 -10.93
C MET A 113 -10.55 3.48 -10.65
N SER A 114 -10.18 2.34 -10.04
CA SER A 114 -11.16 1.34 -9.62
C SER A 114 -12.19 1.94 -8.66
N GLU A 115 -13.41 1.42 -8.69
CA GLU A 115 -14.50 1.91 -7.84
C GLU A 115 -14.13 1.79 -6.35
N ARG A 116 -13.42 0.72 -5.99
CA ARG A 116 -12.85 0.52 -4.64
C ARG A 116 -11.95 1.69 -4.21
N LEU A 117 -11.00 2.09 -5.05
CA LEU A 117 -10.10 3.23 -4.76
C LEU A 117 -10.85 4.56 -4.72
N ARG A 118 -11.90 4.71 -5.52
CA ARG A 118 -12.75 5.90 -5.52
C ARG A 118 -13.52 6.04 -4.20
N GLN A 119 -14.09 4.94 -3.72
CA GLN A 119 -14.78 4.89 -2.43
C GLN A 119 -13.81 5.17 -1.29
N GLU A 120 -12.64 4.52 -1.28
CA GLU A 120 -11.61 4.77 -0.26
C GLU A 120 -11.20 6.24 -0.19
N LYS A 121 -10.94 6.89 -1.33
CA LYS A 121 -10.63 8.33 -1.38
C LYS A 121 -11.77 9.19 -0.86
N THR A 122 -13.01 8.81 -1.17
CA THR A 122 -14.21 9.52 -0.72
C THR A 122 -14.36 9.42 0.80
N GLU A 123 -14.15 8.24 1.39
CA GLU A 123 -14.21 8.05 2.83
C GLU A 123 -13.08 8.77 3.56
N ILE A 124 -11.86 8.78 3.02
CA ILE A 124 -10.75 9.57 3.56
C ILE A 124 -11.08 11.07 3.54
N ALA A 125 -11.64 11.58 2.43
CA ALA A 125 -12.04 12.98 2.31
C ALA A 125 -13.15 13.33 3.32
N LYS A 126 -14.16 12.47 3.47
CA LYS A 126 -15.22 12.63 4.48
C LYS A 126 -14.64 12.65 5.90
N ALA A 127 -13.75 11.71 6.22
CA ALA A 127 -13.10 11.65 7.53
C ALA A 127 -12.26 12.92 7.82
N ALA A 128 -11.56 13.46 6.81
CA ALA A 128 -10.82 14.70 6.94
C ALA A 128 -11.75 15.91 7.17
N MET A 129 -12.87 15.99 6.45
CA MET A 129 -13.89 17.03 6.66
C MET A 129 -14.51 16.95 8.07
N LEU A 130 -14.82 15.74 8.55
CA LEU A 130 -15.36 15.53 9.89
C LEU A 130 -14.37 15.96 10.97
N LYS A 131 -13.09 15.58 10.86
CA LYS A 131 -12.03 16.02 11.79
C LYS A 131 -11.90 17.54 11.82
N LYS A 132 -11.92 18.21 10.66
CA LYS A 132 -11.88 19.68 10.58
C LYS A 132 -13.10 20.34 11.21
N LYS A 133 -14.27 19.70 11.16
CA LYS A 133 -15.50 20.19 11.80
C LYS A 133 -15.43 20.06 13.32
N ILE A 134 -14.88 18.96 13.84
CA ILE A 134 -14.67 18.74 15.27
C ILE A 134 -13.67 19.75 15.82
N ALA A 135 -12.51 19.91 15.18
CA ALA A 135 -11.48 20.85 15.59
C ALA A 135 -11.85 22.34 15.49
N LYS A 136 -12.98 22.68 14.84
CA LYS A 136 -13.56 24.03 14.83
C LYS A 136 -14.65 24.22 15.89
N LYS A 137 -15.14 23.12 16.47
CA LYS A 137 -16.19 23.11 17.49
C LYS A 137 -15.58 23.16 18.91
N ASP A 138 -14.37 22.64 19.05
CA ASP A 138 -13.49 22.84 20.21
C ASP A 138 -12.76 24.19 20.13
#